data_AF-A0A820KSN7-F1
#
_entry.id   AF-A0A820KSN7-F1
#
_cell.length_a   1.000
_cell.length_b   1.000
_cell.length_c   1.000
_cell.angle_alpha   90.00
_cell.angle_beta   90.00
_cell.angle_gamma   90.00
#
_symmetry.space_group_name_H-M   'P 1'
#
loop_
_entity.id
_entity.type
_entity.pdbx_description
1 polymer ?
#
loop_
_entity_poly.entity_id
_entity_poly.type
_entity_poly.pdbx_seq_one_letter_code
_entity_poly.pdbx_strand_id
1 'polypeptide(L)'
;MAAFVKNADVRSDVLQWIGDCLIENRGKNKEWSSHNPMTAYMYASDGFLLNLNLILLNLARPFAEPYSQKLLKINPIYAISQNENVHLKDLHKDTPVIVRD
;
A
#
# COMPACT_ATOMS: atom_id res chain seq x y z
N MET A 1 0.74 -0.23 -18.68
CA MET A 1 -0.46 -0.18 -17.81
C MET A 1 -1.71 -0.85 -18.39
N ALA A 2 -2.00 -0.77 -19.70
CA ALA A 2 -3.23 -1.36 -20.26
C ALA A 2 -3.36 -2.89 -20.07
N ALA A 3 -2.26 -3.61 -19.85
CA ALA A 3 -2.26 -5.04 -19.57
C ALA A 3 -2.68 -5.40 -18.13
N PHE A 4 -2.36 -4.55 -17.15
CA PHE A 4 -2.69 -4.74 -15.73
C PHE A 4 -4.21 -4.74 -15.46
N VAL A 5 -4.96 -4.07 -16.34
CA VAL A 5 -6.41 -3.86 -16.17
C VAL A 5 -7.24 -5.03 -16.71
N LYS A 6 -6.69 -5.88 -17.59
CA LYS A 6 -7.49 -6.82 -18.40
C LYS A 6 -7.69 -8.21 -17.77
N ASN A 7 -6.86 -8.62 -16.83
CA ASN A 7 -6.98 -9.92 -16.15
C ASN A 7 -7.18 -9.69 -14.65
N ALA A 8 -8.34 -10.12 -14.13
CA ALA A 8 -8.73 -9.88 -12.75
C ALA A 8 -7.86 -10.66 -11.75
N ASP A 9 -7.46 -11.88 -12.09
CA ASP A 9 -6.65 -12.75 -11.25
C ASP A 9 -5.23 -12.20 -11.13
N VAL A 10 -4.59 -11.88 -12.26
CA VAL A 10 -3.26 -11.26 -12.29
C VAL A 10 -3.25 -9.93 -11.54
N ARG A 11 -4.32 -9.13 -11.66
CA ARG A 11 -4.46 -7.89 -10.89
C ARG A 11 -4.53 -8.18 -9.40
N SER A 12 -5.32 -9.17 -8.99
CA SER A 12 -5.45 -9.57 -7.59
C SER A 12 -4.11 -10.03 -7.02
N ASP A 13 -3.38 -10.89 -7.75
CA ASP A 13 -2.08 -11.42 -7.32
C ASP A 13 -1.04 -10.32 -7.15
N VAL A 14 -0.98 -9.37 -8.09
CA VAL A 14 -0.05 -8.24 -7.99
C VAL A 14 -0.43 -7.33 -6.83
N LEU A 15 -1.72 -7.05 -6.61
CA LEU A 15 -2.15 -6.25 -5.46
C LEU A 15 -1.85 -6.96 -4.14
N GLN A 16 -1.99 -8.29 -4.09
CA GLN A 16 -1.59 -9.09 -2.94
C GLN A 16 -0.09 -8.99 -2.69
N TRP A 17 0.74 -9.16 -3.73
CA TRP A 17 2.20 -9.02 -3.63
C TRP A 17 2.61 -7.63 -3.14
N ILE A 18 1.97 -6.56 -3.63
CA ILE A 18 2.19 -5.19 -3.14
C ILE A 18 1.80 -5.07 -1.67
N GLY A 19 0.63 -5.59 -1.28
CA GLY A 19 0.16 -5.58 0.10
C GLY A 19 1.12 -6.27 1.06
N ASP A 20 1.59 -7.46 0.68
CA ASP A 20 2.56 -8.23 1.46
C ASP A 20 3.90 -7.48 1.57
N CYS A 21 4.40 -6.90 0.46
CA CYS A 21 5.60 -6.07 0.48
C CYS A 21 5.47 -4.89 1.47
N LEU A 22 4.31 -4.24 1.55
CA LEU A 22 4.09 -3.13 2.49
C LEU A 22 4.03 -3.64 3.94
N ILE A 23 3.35 -4.76 4.20
CA ILE A 23 3.20 -5.34 5.54
C ILE A 23 4.53 -5.80 6.11
N GLU A 24 5.28 -6.61 5.37
CA GLU A 24 6.56 -7.17 5.82
C GLU A 24 7.61 -6.09 6.09
N ASN A 25 7.47 -4.91 5.47
CA ASN A 25 8.38 -3.78 5.65
C ASN A 25 7.89 -2.71 6.64
N ARG A 26 6.74 -2.88 7.30
CA ARG A 26 6.20 -1.91 8.29
C ARG A 26 7.20 -1.58 9.41
N GLY A 27 8.04 -2.54 9.78
CA GLY A 27 9.01 -2.37 10.85
C GLY A 27 10.20 -1.49 10.48
N LYS A 28 10.45 -1.22 9.18
CA LYS A 28 11.64 -0.50 8.72
C LYS A 28 11.74 0.93 9.27
N ASN A 29 10.60 1.59 9.45
CA ASN A 29 10.54 3.00 9.90
C ASN A 29 10.30 3.15 11.41
N LYS A 30 10.43 2.07 12.20
CA LYS A 30 10.35 2.17 13.67
C LYS A 30 11.65 2.76 14.22
N GLU A 31 11.57 3.53 15.29
CA GLU A 31 12.74 4.12 15.96
C GLU A 31 13.81 3.07 16.30
N TRP A 32 13.41 1.90 16.80
CA TRP A 32 14.35 0.80 17.05
C TRP A 32 15.14 0.35 15.80
N SER A 33 14.54 0.46 14.62
CA SER A 33 15.14 -0.01 13.37
C SER A 33 16.31 0.84 12.89
N SER A 34 16.37 2.12 13.28
CA SER A 34 17.51 2.99 12.98
C SER A 34 18.73 2.71 13.85
N HIS A 35 18.53 2.09 15.02
CA HIS A 35 19.58 1.81 16.01
C HIS A 35 20.10 0.37 15.98
N ASN A 36 19.47 -0.53 15.23
CA ASN A 36 19.89 -1.92 15.13
C ASN A 36 20.45 -2.23 13.73
N PRO A 37 21.77 -2.46 13.58
CA PRO A 37 22.40 -2.76 12.28
C PRO A 37 21.82 -4.00 11.58
N MET A 38 21.20 -4.92 12.33
CA MET A 38 20.59 -6.12 11.75
C MET A 38 19.33 -5.82 10.94
N THR A 39 18.72 -4.64 11.11
CA THR A 39 17.50 -4.27 10.38
C THR A 39 17.72 -4.15 8.87
N ALA A 40 18.94 -3.85 8.45
CA ALA A 40 19.35 -3.83 7.04
C ALA A 40 19.21 -5.21 6.36
N TYR A 41 19.21 -6.30 7.13
CA TYR A 41 19.01 -7.66 6.64
C TYR A 41 17.56 -8.16 6.83
N MET A 42 16.76 -7.47 7.64
CA MET A 42 15.37 -7.86 7.95
C MET A 42 14.35 -7.27 6.97
N TYR A 43 14.67 -6.13 6.35
CA TYR A 43 13.76 -5.39 5.47
C TYR A 43 14.35 -5.20 4.08
N ALA A 44 13.48 -4.91 3.13
CA ALA A 44 13.87 -4.56 1.78
C ALA A 44 14.70 -3.27 1.75
N SER A 45 15.56 -3.18 0.74
CA SER A 45 16.43 -2.02 0.54
C SER A 45 15.63 -0.75 0.24
N ASP A 46 16.23 0.41 0.52
CA ASP A 46 15.64 1.72 0.20
C ASP A 46 15.36 1.85 -1.30
N GLY A 47 16.27 1.34 -2.15
CA GLY A 47 16.09 1.35 -3.60
C GLY A 47 14.86 0.55 -4.05
N PHE A 48 14.61 -0.60 -3.43
CA PHE A 48 13.38 -1.37 -3.71
C PHE A 48 12.13 -0.59 -3.30
N LEU A 49 12.09 -0.06 -2.08
CA LEU A 49 10.92 0.66 -1.56
C LEU A 49 10.64 1.98 -2.30
N LEU A 50 11.69 2.69 -2.73
CA LEU A 50 11.55 3.89 -3.56
C LEU A 50 10.95 3.57 -4.94
N ASN A 51 11.41 2.50 -5.59
CA ASN A 51 10.85 2.04 -6.86
C ASN A 51 9.40 1.56 -6.69
N LEU A 52 9.10 0.85 -5.60
CA LEU A 52 7.73 0.45 -5.28
C LEU A 52 6.82 1.67 -5.08
N ASN A 53 7.29 2.71 -4.38
CA ASN A 53 6.56 3.97 -4.21
C ASN A 53 6.26 4.63 -5.56
N LEU A 54 7.24 4.70 -6.47
CA LEU A 54 7.02 5.23 -7.81
C LEU A 54 5.94 4.43 -8.58
N ILE A 55 5.91 3.11 -8.44
CA ILE A 55 4.85 2.27 -9.02
C ILE A 55 3.48 2.63 -8.41
N LEU A 56 3.39 2.73 -7.09
CA LEU A 56 2.14 3.11 -6.39
C LEU A 56 1.62 4.49 -6.84
N LEU A 57 2.50 5.49 -6.95
CA LEU A 57 2.14 6.82 -7.45
C LEU A 57 1.60 6.76 -8.87
N ASN A 58 2.22 5.97 -9.74
CA ASN A 58 1.75 5.78 -11.10
C ASN A 58 0.38 5.09 -11.14
N LEU A 59 0.13 4.10 -10.28
CA LEU A 59 -1.17 3.43 -10.15
C LEU A 59 -2.25 4.37 -9.59
N ALA A 60 -1.88 5.26 -8.67
CA ALA A 60 -2.78 6.24 -8.05
C ALA A 60 -3.09 7.45 -8.94
N ARG A 61 -2.21 7.77 -9.91
CA ARG A 61 -2.31 8.94 -10.78
C ARG A 61 -3.70 9.18 -11.39
N PRO A 62 -4.41 8.18 -11.96
CA PRO A 62 -5.73 8.39 -12.55
C PRO A 62 -6.79 8.89 -11.56
N PHE A 63 -6.60 8.66 -10.27
CA PHE A 63 -7.50 9.09 -9.20
C PHE A 63 -7.16 10.50 -8.67
N ALA A 64 -5.89 10.91 -8.83
CA ALA A 64 -5.36 12.17 -8.30
C ALA A 64 -5.42 13.34 -9.31
N GLU A 65 -5.87 13.10 -10.54
CA GLU A 65 -6.08 14.17 -11.53
C GLU A 65 -7.19 15.16 -11.06
N PRO A 66 -7.01 16.48 -11.27
CA PRO A 66 -8.03 17.46 -10.91
C PRO A 66 -9.40 17.11 -11.49
N TYR A 67 -10.44 17.12 -10.67
CA TYR A 67 -11.82 16.79 -11.05
C TYR A 67 -12.01 15.37 -11.63
N SER A 68 -11.11 14.43 -11.32
CA SER A 68 -11.24 13.05 -11.81
C SER A 68 -12.48 12.37 -11.24
N GLN A 69 -13.39 11.95 -12.12
CA GLN A 69 -14.53 11.11 -11.75
C GLN A 69 -14.10 9.74 -11.20
N LYS A 70 -12.86 9.30 -11.48
CA LYS A 70 -12.34 8.03 -10.96
C LYS A 70 -12.15 8.07 -9.44
N LEU A 71 -12.04 9.25 -8.84
CA LEU A 71 -11.95 9.42 -7.39
C LEU A 71 -13.11 8.72 -6.66
N LEU A 72 -14.31 8.74 -7.25
CA LEU A 72 -15.51 8.09 -6.70
C LEU A 72 -15.43 6.55 -6.69
N LYS A 73 -14.42 5.96 -7.33
CA LYS A 73 -14.16 4.51 -7.28
C LYS A 73 -13.34 4.09 -6.06
N ILE A 74 -12.80 5.04 -5.28
CA ILE A 74 -12.10 4.73 -4.04
C ILE A 74 -13.13 4.41 -2.97
N ASN A 75 -13.02 3.23 -2.37
CA ASN A 75 -13.90 2.82 -1.29
C ASN A 75 -13.50 3.52 0.04
N PRO A 76 -14.35 4.40 0.61
CA PRO A 76 -14.01 5.15 1.81
C PRO A 76 -13.87 4.29 3.07
N ILE A 77 -14.43 3.08 3.09
CA ILE A 77 -14.36 2.15 4.24
C ILE A 77 -13.29 1.07 4.06
N TYR A 78 -12.42 1.17 3.04
CA TYR A 78 -11.38 0.17 2.77
C TYR A 78 -10.52 -0.12 4.00
N ALA A 79 -10.13 0.92 4.76
CA ALA A 79 -9.23 0.80 5.90
C ALA A 79 -9.78 0.00 7.09
N ILE A 80 -11.11 -0.05 7.23
CA ILE A 80 -11.79 -0.79 8.30
C ILE A 80 -12.39 -2.10 7.81
N SER A 81 -12.33 -2.37 6.50
CA SER A 81 -12.86 -3.58 5.92
C SER A 81 -11.93 -4.77 6.15
N GLN A 82 -12.52 -5.95 6.34
CA GLN A 82 -11.79 -7.22 6.55
C GLN A 82 -12.19 -8.27 5.50
N ASN A 83 -12.72 -7.84 4.35
CA ASN A 83 -13.12 -8.75 3.28
C ASN A 83 -11.93 -9.22 2.43
N GLU A 84 -12.16 -10.24 1.60
CA GLU A 84 -11.17 -10.82 0.69
C GLU A 84 -10.62 -9.87 -0.39
N ASN A 85 -11.30 -8.74 -0.62
CA ASN A 85 -10.88 -7.71 -1.58
C ASN A 85 -9.93 -6.67 -0.95
N VAL A 86 -9.55 -6.84 0.32
CA VAL A 86 -8.56 -6.01 1.01
C VAL A 86 -7.19 -6.69 0.93
N HIS A 87 -6.31 -6.13 0.09
CA HIS A 87 -4.95 -6.66 -0.10
C HIS A 87 -3.96 -6.14 0.93
N LEU A 88 -4.19 -4.93 1.46
CA LEU A 88 -3.40 -4.38 2.57
C LEU A 88 -4.02 -4.80 3.89
N LYS A 89 -3.71 -6.04 4.30
CA LYS A 89 -4.18 -6.64 5.54
C LYS A 89 -3.74 -5.82 6.75
N ASP A 90 -4.49 -5.98 7.85
CA ASP A 90 -4.20 -5.40 9.15
C ASP A 90 -4.20 -3.86 9.23
N LEU A 91 -4.65 -3.16 8.19
CA LEU A 91 -4.79 -1.70 8.24
C LEU A 91 -5.75 -1.23 9.35
N HIS A 92 -6.78 -2.02 9.66
CA HIS A 92 -7.70 -1.79 10.78
C HIS A 92 -7.05 -1.86 12.17
N LYS A 93 -5.83 -2.41 12.28
CA LYS A 93 -5.06 -2.49 13.53
C LYS A 93 -4.17 -1.26 13.74
N ASP A 94 -3.98 -0.43 12.71
CA ASP A 94 -3.20 0.80 12.83
C ASP A 94 -3.96 1.87 13.60
N THR A 95 -3.24 2.74 14.31
CA THR A 95 -3.82 3.84 15.07
C THR A 95 -4.60 4.77 14.11
N PRO A 96 -5.93 4.90 14.27
CA PRO A 96 -6.74 5.73 13.37
C PRO A 96 -6.52 7.22 13.67
N VAL A 97 -6.76 8.06 12.65
CA VAL A 97 -6.86 9.50 12.84
C VAL A 97 -8.20 9.80 13.51
N ILE A 98 -8.16 10.37 14.71
CA ILE A 98 -9.35 10.88 15.41
C ILE A 98 -9.49 12.35 15.04
N VAL A 99 -10.53 12.67 14.29
CA VAL A 99 -10.90 14.07 14.02
C VAL A 99 -11.39 14.65 15.34
N ARG A 100 -10.77 15.75 15.79
CA ARG A 100 -11.28 16.49 16.95
C ARG A 100 -12.46 17.34 16.48
N ASP A 101 -13.58 17.23 17.20
CA ASP A 101 -14.75 18.10 17.03
C ASP A 101 -14.42 19.57 17.30
#